data_AF-Q1QI74-F1
#
_entry.id   AF-Q1QI74-F1
#
_cell.length_a   1.000
_cell.length_b   1.000
_cell.length_c   1.000
_cell.angle_alpha   90.00
_cell.angle_beta   90.00
_cell.angle_gamma   90.00
#
_symmetry.space_group_name_H-M   'P 1'
#
loop_
_entity.id
_entity.type
_entity.pdbx_description
1 polymer ?
#
loop_
_entity_poly.entity_id
_entity_poly.type
_entity_poly.pdbx_seq_one_letter_code
_entity_poly.pdbx_strand_id
1 'polypeptide(L)' 'MVRTHAIAEIEARMRIIRGNIRQLIEHAAAASGAEIDALVSDRIAQQSEELELLASKRDALAKKKD' A
#
# COMPACT_ATOMS: atom_id res chain seq x y z
N MET A 1 2.98 4.54 -24.80
CA MET A 1 4.11 4.17 -23.89
C MET A 1 4.00 4.84 -22.52
N VAL A 2 3.74 6.16 -22.44
CA VAL A 2 3.65 6.90 -21.15
C VAL A 2 2.59 6.35 -20.18
N ARG A 3 1.37 6.02 -20.65
CA ARG A 3 0.32 5.43 -19.79
C ARG A 3 0.72 4.08 -19.19
N THR A 4 1.26 3.19 -20.01
CA THR A 4 1.73 1.86 -19.55
C THR A 4 2.84 2.00 -18.51
N HIS A 5 3.76 2.95 -18.71
CA HIS A 5 4.81 3.26 -17.74
C HIS A 5 4.22 3.79 -16.42
N ALA A 6 3.25 4.72 -16.48
CA ALA A 6 2.59 5.24 -15.29
C ALA A 6 1.82 4.16 -14.51
N ILE A 7 1.14 3.24 -15.21
CA ILE A 7 0.47 2.10 -14.58
C ILE A 7 1.49 1.18 -13.91
N ALA A 8 2.59 0.85 -14.60
CA ALA A 8 3.64 0.00 -14.05
C ALA A 8 4.32 0.61 -12.81
N GLU A 9 4.49 1.93 -12.80
CA GLU A 9 5.04 2.66 -11.66
C GLU A 9 4.09 2.62 -10.45
N ILE A 10 2.78 2.82 -10.67
CA ILE A 10 1.78 2.69 -9.60
C ILE A 10 1.79 1.26 -9.05
N GLU A 11 1.81 0.25 -9.91
CA GLU A 11 1.87 -1.15 -9.47
C GLU A 11 3.15 -1.48 -8.69
N ALA A 12 4.30 -0.91 -9.07
CA ALA A 12 5.54 -1.06 -8.33
C ALA A 12 5.44 -0.47 -6.91
N ARG A 13 4.85 0.73 -6.77
CA ARG A 13 4.61 1.35 -5.46
C ARG A 13 3.62 0.54 -4.62
N MET A 14 2.55 0.03 -5.23
CA MET A 14 1.60 -0.87 -4.55
C MET A 14 2.28 -2.14 -4.03
N ARG A 15 3.24 -2.72 -4.79
CA ARG A 15 4.01 -3.89 -4.31
C ARG A 15 4.86 -3.55 -3.08
N ILE A 16 5.48 -2.38 -3.06
CA ILE A 16 6.28 -1.90 -1.91
C ILE A 16 5.38 -1.75 -0.68
N ILE A 17 4.24 -1.06 -0.80
CA ILE A 17 3.32 -0.83 0.32
C ILE A 17 2.78 -2.16 0.87
N ARG A 18 2.41 -3.11 0.01
CA ARG A 18 2.01 -4.47 0.46
C ARG A 18 3.14 -5.23 1.13
N GLY A 19 4.40 -4.96 0.78
CA GLY A 19 5.57 -5.47 1.50
C GLY A 19 5.64 -4.89 2.90
N ASN A 20 5.53 -3.56 3.01
CA ASN A 20 5.57 -2.85 4.28
C ASN A 20 4.44 -3.30 5.24
N ILE A 21 3.20 -3.45 4.75
CA ILE A 21 2.07 -3.93 5.56
C ILE A 21 2.36 -5.32 6.13
N ARG A 22 2.93 -6.24 5.33
CA ARG A 22 3.30 -7.59 5.81
C ARG A 22 4.37 -7.53 6.89
N GLN A 23 5.41 -6.71 6.70
CA GLN A 23 6.45 -6.54 7.71
C GLN A 23 5.90 -5.93 9.01
N LEU A 24 4.96 -4.98 8.91
CA LEU A 24 4.30 -4.41 10.08
C LEU A 24 3.49 -5.47 10.85
N ILE A 25 2.73 -6.31 10.15
CA ILE A 25 1.99 -7.42 10.75
C ILE A 25 2.94 -8.42 11.44
N GLU A 26 4.05 -8.79 10.77
CA GLU A 26 5.07 -9.67 11.34
C GLU A 26 5.72 -9.05 12.59
N HIS A 27 6.00 -7.75 12.56
CA HIS A 27 6.55 -7.03 13.71
C HIS A 27 5.57 -6.95 14.88
N ALA A 28 4.28 -6.67 14.64
CA ALA A 28 3.26 -6.68 15.69
C ALA A 28 3.10 -8.08 16.30
N ALA A 29 3.12 -9.14 15.47
CA ALA A 29 3.04 -10.51 15.98
C ALA A 29 4.26 -10.93 16.82
N ALA A 30 5.43 -10.35 16.56
CA ALA A 30 6.67 -10.60 17.29
C ALA A 30 6.86 -9.70 18.53
N ALA A 31 6.26 -8.52 18.53
CA ALA A 31 6.33 -7.57 19.64
C ALA A 31 5.31 -7.93 20.73
N SER A 32 5.67 -7.64 21.99
CA SER A 32 4.78 -7.81 23.14
C SER A 32 4.47 -6.42 23.71
N GLY A 33 3.22 -5.94 23.58
CA GLY A 33 2.75 -4.73 24.27
C GLY A 33 1.68 -3.94 23.50
N ALA A 34 0.61 -3.54 24.21
CA ALA A 34 -0.55 -2.86 23.63
C ALA A 34 -0.23 -1.49 22.98
N GLU A 35 0.78 -0.78 23.45
CA GLU A 35 1.22 0.49 22.85
C GLU A 35 1.88 0.28 21.48
N ILE A 36 2.66 -0.80 21.35
CA ILE A 36 3.28 -1.18 20.08
C ILE A 36 2.19 -1.61 19.09
N ASP A 37 1.19 -2.37 19.56
CA ASP A 37 0.06 -2.81 18.74
C ASP A 37 -0.74 -1.62 18.19
N ALA A 38 -0.99 -0.59 19.00
CA ALA A 38 -1.69 0.62 18.57
C ALA A 38 -0.91 1.39 17.49
N LEU A 39 0.39 1.63 17.70
CA LEU A 39 1.24 2.33 16.73
C LEU A 39 1.38 1.56 15.41
N VAL A 40 1.52 0.23 15.48
CA VAL A 40 1.58 -0.62 14.29
C VAL A 40 0.23 -0.62 13.56
N SER A 41 -0.89 -0.69 14.29
CA SER A 41 -2.23 -0.61 13.72
C SER A 41 -2.44 0.70 12.97
N ASP A 42 -2.08 1.84 13.55
CA ASP A 42 -2.19 3.15 12.90
C ASP A 42 -1.35 3.21 11.62
N ARG A 43 -0.14 2.64 11.65
CA ARG A 43 0.75 2.60 10.49
C ARG A 43 0.20 1.70 9.37
N ILE A 44 -0.40 0.56 9.73
CA ILE A 44 -1.08 -0.32 8.77
C ILE A 44 -2.27 0.38 8.14
N ALA A 45 -3.05 1.13 8.93
CA ALA A 45 -4.20 1.89 8.43
C ALA A 45 -3.76 2.95 7.40
N GLN A 46 -2.74 3.74 7.70
CA GLN A 46 -2.16 4.72 6.77
C GLN A 46 -1.70 4.09 5.45
N GLN A 47 -1.01 2.95 5.53
CA GLN A 47 -0.52 2.25 4.34
C GLN A 47 -1.64 1.61 3.52
N SER A 48 -2.69 1.14 4.18
CA SER A 48 -3.89 0.60 3.53
C SER A 48 -4.63 1.69 2.76
N GLU A 49 -4.78 2.88 3.35
CA GLU A 49 -5.38 4.04 2.67
C GLU A 49 -4.55 4.45 1.45
N GLU A 50 -3.22 4.53 1.57
CA GLU A 50 -2.36 4.82 0.43
C GLU A 50 -2.48 3.78 -0.69
N LEU A 51 -2.58 2.49 -0.32
CA LEU A 51 -2.75 1.40 -1.26
C LEU A 51 -4.08 1.51 -2.03
N GLU A 52 -5.17 1.88 -1.35
CA GLU A 52 -6.48 2.12 -1.96
C GLU A 52 -6.45 3.32 -2.92
N LEU A 53 -5.82 4.43 -2.53
CA LEU A 53 -5.66 5.59 -3.38
C LEU A 53 -4.87 5.27 -4.65
N LEU A 54 -3.80 4.48 -4.54
CA LEU A 54 -3.02 4.02 -5.69
C LEU A 54 -3.82 3.07 -6.58
N ALA A 55 -4.60 2.16 -5.99
CA ALA A 55 -5.49 1.27 -6.74
C ALA A 55 -6.50 2.08 -7.57
N SER A 56 -7.16 3.07 -6.95
CA SER A 56 -8.11 3.96 -7.63
C SER A 56 -7.46 4.75 -8.77
N LYS A 57 -6.25 5.29 -8.55
CA LYS A 57 -5.48 6.01 -9.59
C LYS A 57 -5.13 5.11 -10.77
N ARG A 58 -4.65 3.88 -10.52
CA ARG A 58 -4.36 2.89 -11.56
C ARG A 58 -5.62 2.56 -12.34
N ASP A 59 -6.73 2.31 -11.66
CA ASP A 59 -7.98 1.90 -12.29
C ASP A 59 -8.55 3.05 -13.15
N ALA A 60 -8.44 4.29 -12.69
CA ALA A 60 -8.81 5.48 -13.47
C ALA A 60 -7.94 5.63 -14.73
N LEU A 61 -6.62 5.39 -14.61
CA LEU A 61 -5.71 5.41 -15.76
C LEU A 61 -5.97 4.26 -16.74
N ALA A 62 -6.34 3.08 -16.25
CA ALA A 62 -6.68 1.94 -17.08
C ALA A 62 -8.01 2.13 -17.83
N LYS A 63 -8.99 2.81 -17.21
CA LYS A 63 -10.29 3.12 -17.81
C LYS A 63 -10.27 4.26 -18.83
N LYS A 64 -9.28 5.17 -18.75
CA LYS A 64 -9.01 6.15 -19.81
C LYS A 64 -8.45 5.42 -21.05
N LYS A 65 -9.36 4.78 -21.79
CA LYS A 65 -9.14 4.29 -23.14
C LYS A 65 -9.11 5.52 -24.06
N ASP A 66 -8.04 5.67 -24.84
CA ASP A 66 -8.00 6.67 -25.93
C ASP A 66 -9.04 6.32 -27.00
#